data_AF-K4QX77-F1
#
_entry.id   AF-K4QX77-F1
#
_cell.length_a   1.000
_cell.length_b   1.000
_cell.length_c   1.000
_cell.angle_alpha   90.00
_cell.angle_beta   90.00
_cell.angle_gamma   90.00
#
_symmetry.space_group_name_H-M   'P 1'
#
loop_
_entity.id
_entity.type
_entity.pdbx_description
1 polymer ?
#
loop_
_entity_poly.entity_id
_entity_poly.type
_entity_poly.pdbx_seq_one_letter_code
_entity_poly.pdbx_strand_id
1 'polypeptide(L)' 'MAYNLVDPATITTEMAVQIRAWRVDEDFSWRAVAQAATELWGSPYGSNQLYGQDLCEAAARVLGENPHQEPWN' A
#
# COMPACT_ATOMS: atom_id res chain seq x y z
N MET A 1 9.98 2.71 -15.05
CA MET A 1 9.90 1.30 -14.66
C MET A 1 8.98 1.21 -13.46
N ALA A 2 7.84 0.55 -13.57
CA ALA A 2 7.10 0.15 -12.39
C ALA A 2 7.91 -0.97 -11.74
N TYR A 3 8.46 -0.71 -10.56
CA TYR A 3 8.92 -1.78 -9.71
C TYR A 3 7.64 -2.50 -9.26
N ASN A 4 7.56 -3.83 -9.40
CA ASN A 4 6.45 -4.61 -8.88
C ASN A 4 6.97 -5.35 -7.64
N LEU A 5 7.21 -4.60 -6.56
CA LEU A 5 7.67 -5.16 -5.28
C LEU A 5 6.53 -5.89 -4.55
N VAL A 6 5.28 -5.57 -4.90
CA VAL A 6 4.08 -6.19 -4.37
C VAL A 6 3.29 -6.81 -5.52
N ASP A 7 3.01 -8.11 -5.42
CA ASP A 7 2.02 -8.76 -6.28
C ASP A 7 0.62 -8.56 -5.67
N PRO A 8 -0.33 -7.91 -6.36
CA PRO A 8 -1.69 -7.75 -5.86
C PRO A 8 -2.38 -9.08 -5.49
N ALA A 9 -1.99 -10.21 -6.11
CA ALA A 9 -2.52 -11.52 -5.75
C ALA A 9 -2.11 -11.99 -4.34
N THR A 10 -1.09 -11.37 -3.74
CA THR A 10 -0.64 -11.65 -2.36
C THR A 10 -1.28 -10.76 -1.30
N ILE A 11 -2.01 -9.71 -1.72
CA ILE A 11 -2.72 -8.80 -0.83
C ILE A 11 -4.15 -9.29 -0.65
N THR A 12 -4.54 -9.59 0.59
CA THR A 12 -5.94 -9.92 0.90
C THR A 12 -6.80 -8.66 0.94
N THR A 13 -8.12 -8.83 0.86
CA THR A 13 -9.07 -7.71 0.97
C THR A 13 -8.91 -6.96 2.29
N GLU A 14 -8.69 -7.67 3.40
CA GLU A 14 -8.49 -7.06 4.72
C GLU A 14 -7.23 -6.21 4.76
N MET A 15 -6.13 -6.71 4.17
CA MET A 15 -4.89 -5.95 4.04
C MET A 15 -5.11 -4.70 3.18
N ALA A 16 -5.83 -4.83 2.06
CA ALA A 16 -6.11 -3.72 1.17
C ALA A 16 -6.94 -2.62 1.86
N VAL A 17 -7.96 -3.00 2.64
CA VAL A 17 -8.76 -2.06 3.46
C VAL A 17 -7.87 -1.35 4.48
N GLN A 18 -6.97 -2.06 5.16
CA GLN A 18 -6.06 -1.45 6.13
C GLN A 18 -5.06 -0.49 5.49
N ILE A 19 -4.49 -0.85 4.34
CA ILE A 19 -3.58 0.01 3.57
C ILE A 19 -4.30 1.28 3.11
N ARG A 20 -5.56 1.13 2.65
CA ARG A 20 -6.39 2.27 2.28
C ARG A 20 -6.64 3.19 3.48
N ALA A 21 -6.99 2.65 4.64
CA ALA A 21 -7.22 3.44 5.85
C ALA A 21 -5.97 4.25 6.23
N TRP A 22 -4.78 3.62 6.23
CA TRP A 22 -3.53 4.35 6.47
C TRP A 22 -3.31 5.47 5.46
N ARG A 23 -3.46 5.18 4.17
CA ARG A 23 -3.14 6.14 3.11
C ARG A 23 -4.14 7.30 3.03
N VAL A 24 -5.43 7.01 3.20
CA VAL A 24 -6.55 7.91 2.90
C VAL A 24 -7.13 8.55 4.15
N ASP A 25 -7.36 7.76 5.19
CA ASP A 25 -8.07 8.22 6.39
C ASP A 25 -7.09 8.77 7.44
N GLU A 26 -5.86 8.25 7.47
CA GLU A 26 -4.81 8.65 8.42
C GLU A 26 -3.69 9.50 7.77
N ASP A 27 -3.79 9.82 6.47
CA ASP A 27 -2.84 10.64 5.72
C ASP A 27 -1.37 10.13 5.77
N PHE A 28 -1.17 8.82 5.86
CA PHE A 28 0.18 8.27 5.85
C PHE A 28 0.87 8.55 4.51
N SER A 29 2.10 9.02 4.58
CA SER A 29 3.00 8.99 3.42
C SER A 29 3.28 7.56 2.98
N TRP A 30 3.70 7.34 1.74
CA TRP A 30 4.08 5.99 1.27
C TRP A 30 5.17 5.34 2.15
N ARG A 31 6.13 6.11 2.67
CA ARG A 31 7.14 5.59 3.62
C ARG A 31 6.52 5.13 4.93
N ALA A 32 5.51 5.85 5.42
CA ALA A 32 4.80 5.47 6.64
C ALA A 32 3.93 4.23 6.43
N VAL A 33 3.25 4.11 5.29
CA VAL A 33 2.55 2.88 4.88
C VAL A 33 3.50 1.69 4.83
N ALA A 34 4.66 1.87 4.19
CA ALA A 34 5.70 0.84 4.11
C ALA A 34 6.19 0.38 5.49
N GLN A 35 6.48 1.35 6.37
CA GLN A 35 6.89 1.08 7.75
C GLN A 35 5.81 0.31 8.52
N ALA A 36 4.56 0.78 8.47
CA ALA A 36 3.44 0.14 9.16
C ALA A 36 3.20 -1.29 8.65
N ALA A 37 3.28 -1.51 7.33
CA ALA A 37 3.19 -2.83 6.74
C ALA A 37 4.36 -3.75 7.15
N THR A 38 5.58 -3.22 7.27
CA THR A 38 6.71 -3.98 7.81
C THR A 38 6.51 -4.35 9.27
N GLU A 39 6.05 -3.42 10.10
CA GLU A 39 5.81 -3.67 11.53
C GLU A 39 4.67 -4.66 11.75
N LEU A 40 3.60 -4.56 10.97
CA LEU A 40 2.41 -5.40 11.12
C LEU A 40 2.54 -6.78 10.46
N TRP A 41 3.17 -6.86 9.28
CA TRP A 41 3.22 -8.08 8.46
C TRP A 41 4.63 -8.62 8.19
N GLY A 42 5.67 -7.98 8.74
CA GLY A 42 7.05 -8.50 8.68
C GLY A 42 7.74 -8.36 7.33
N SER A 43 7.35 -7.36 6.51
CA SER A 43 8.00 -7.11 5.21
C SER A 43 9.48 -6.73 5.35
N PRO A 44 10.38 -7.24 4.49
CA PRO A 44 11.81 -6.94 4.53
C PRO A 44 12.15 -5.53 4.01
N TYR A 45 11.19 -4.78 3.47
CA TYR A 45 11.45 -3.50 2.81
C TYR A 45 11.47 -2.30 3.76
N GLY A 46 11.05 -2.45 5.02
CA GLY A 46 11.01 -1.35 6.00
C GLY A 46 10.19 -0.16 5.48
N SER A 47 10.67 1.05 5.76
CA SER A 47 10.07 2.32 5.28
C SER A 47 10.38 2.67 3.82
N ASN A 48 10.67 1.68 2.96
CA ASN A 48 10.99 1.92 1.56
C ASN A 48 9.81 2.55 0.82
N GLN A 49 10.05 3.73 0.23
CA GLN A 49 9.02 4.52 -0.45
C GLN A 49 8.38 3.78 -1.63
N LEU A 50 9.18 3.07 -2.45
CA LEU A 50 8.66 2.33 -3.61
C LEU A 50 7.78 1.16 -3.17
N TYR A 51 8.17 0.47 -2.10
CA TYR A 51 7.36 -0.58 -1.51
C TYR A 51 6.01 -0.06 -0.99
N GLY A 52 6.02 1.09 -0.32
CA GLY A 52 4.79 1.74 0.15
C GLY A 52 3.88 2.21 -0.97
N GLN A 53 4.45 2.73 -2.06
CA GLN A 53 3.69 3.08 -3.26
C GLN A 53 3.05 1.84 -3.88
N ASP A 54 3.82 0.77 -4.08
CA ASP A 54 3.32 -0.49 -4.65
C ASP A 54 2.23 -1.13 -3.78
N LEU A 55 2.34 -1.04 -2.45
CA LEU A 55 1.28 -1.46 -1.53
C LEU A 55 -0.02 -0.69 -1.76
N CYS A 56 0.06 0.63 -1.92
CA CYS A 56 -1.12 1.46 -2.20
C CYS A 56 -1.73 1.11 -3.56
N GLU A 57 -0.90 0.95 -4.60
CA GLU A 57 -1.35 0.56 -5.93
C GLU A 57 -2.01 -0.83 -5.94
N ALA A 58 -1.41 -1.81 -5.25
CA ALA A 58 -1.95 -3.15 -5.11
C ALA A 58 -3.28 -3.15 -4.34
N ALA A 59 -3.35 -2.43 -3.21
CA ALA A 59 -4.56 -2.29 -2.41
C ALA A 59 -5.70 -1.66 -3.20
N ALA A 60 -5.45 -0.57 -3.93
CA ALA A 60 -6.45 0.07 -4.78
C ALA A 60 -7.00 -0.92 -5.83
N ARG A 61 -6.13 -1.69 -6.49
CA ARG A 61 -6.54 -2.71 -7.47
C ARG A 61 -7.40 -3.82 -6.83
N VAL A 62 -7.04 -4.30 -5.64
CA VAL A 62 -7.82 -5.30 -4.90
C VAL A 62 -9.21 -4.76 -4.55
N LEU A 63 -9.32 -3.48 -4.19
CA LEU A 63 -10.57 -2.81 -3.87
C LEU A 63 -11.37 -2.35 -5.11
N GLY A 64 -10.82 -2.49 -6.31
CA GLY A 64 -11.44 -2.00 -7.55
C GLY A 64 -11.41 -0.47 -7.69
N GLU A 65 -10.52 0.21 -6.97
CA GLU A 65 -10.33 1.66 -7.00
C GLU A 65 -9.16 2.06 -7.95
N ASN A 66 -9.11 3.33 -8.34
CA ASN A 66 -8.03 3.87 -9.16
C ASN A 66 -6.94 4.50 -8.27
N PRO A 67 -5.72 3.95 -8.21
CA PRO A 67 -4.64 4.48 -7.35
C PRO A 67 -4.09 5.84 -7.80
N HIS A 68 -4.39 6.31 -9.01
CA HIS A 68 -3.88 7.58 -9.54
C HIS A 68 -4.90 8.72 -9.45
N GLN A 69 -5.99 8.50 -8.71
CA GLN A 69 -7.04 9.49 -8.47
C GLN A 69 -7.28 9.61 -6.97
N GLU A 70 -7.95 10.68 -6.57
CA GLU A 70 -8.47 10.76 -5.20
C GLU A 70 -9.30 9.49 -4.88
N PRO A 71 -9.13 8.90 -3.69
CA PRO A 71 -8.45 9.48 -2.52
C PRO A 71 -6.96 9.12 -2.35
N TRP A 72 -6.33 8.41 -3.30
CA TRP A 72 -4.99 7.83 -3.12
C TRP A 72 -3.82 8.80 -3.38
N ASN A 73 -4.10 9.88 -4.13
CA ASN A 73 -3.10 10.80 -4.70
C ASN A 73 -2.73 11.93 -3.74
#